data_AF-A0A7M5WKH8-F1
#
_entry.id   AF-A0A7M5WKH8-F1
#
_cell.length_a   1.000
_cell.length_b   1.000
_cell.length_c   1.000
_cell.angle_alpha   90.00
_cell.angle_beta   90.00
_cell.angle_gamma   90.00
#
_symmetry.space_group_name_H-M   'P 1'
#
loop_
_entity.id
_entity.type
_entity.pdbx_description
1 polymer ?
#
loop_
_entity_poly.entity_id
_entity_poly.type
_entity_poly.pdbx_seq_one_letter_code
_entity_poly.pdbx_strand_id
1 'polypeptide(L)'
;DERVKKKRKRKLVLINNNCCIMNPEIRNEVELKKQRREEQRIDELKKAGKSKEEIEEALSKYKGKEKEKKEVIVCHTVQDEQKRKLDRLMSNPNKEVYIPQQRKEWKPRDPAEFVRHVMGSSAGAGSGEFHVYRNIRKRELKRQEYMEKKTMKEELDEEFQAKMEANKEKAEDSTNKKRAKRQRRKQKKAMAKKSKKSEADQQEKEQADSDEEKSDQESEEEEEENNKEPEEPHFIIGGK
;
A
#
# COMPACT_ATOMS: atom_id res chain seq x y z
N ASP A 1 -28.01 -27.94 21.02
CA ASP A 1 -26.94 -26.92 20.99
C ASP A 1 -26.07 -26.72 22.24
N GLU A 2 -26.50 -27.09 23.46
CA GLU A 2 -25.68 -26.82 24.66
C GLU A 2 -24.38 -27.64 24.77
N ARG A 3 -24.34 -28.88 24.28
CA ARG A 3 -23.13 -29.73 24.36
C ARG A 3 -21.96 -29.22 23.50
N VAL A 4 -22.24 -28.53 22.40
CA VAL A 4 -21.20 -27.97 21.50
C VAL A 4 -20.61 -26.69 22.09
N LYS A 5 -21.44 -25.85 22.75
CA LYS A 5 -20.99 -24.65 23.47
C LYS A 5 -20.11 -24.99 24.69
N LYS A 6 -20.42 -26.07 25.43
CA LYS A 6 -19.62 -26.54 26.58
C LYS A 6 -18.25 -27.11 26.17
N LYS A 7 -18.18 -27.79 25.02
CA LYS A 7 -16.89 -28.26 24.43
C LYS A 7 -16.04 -27.10 23.89
N ARG A 8 -16.64 -26.08 23.28
CA ARG A 8 -15.91 -24.88 22.83
C ARG A 8 -15.37 -24.04 24.00
N LYS A 9 -16.12 -23.86 25.09
CA LYS A 9 -15.61 -23.20 26.30
C LYS A 9 -14.45 -23.97 26.96
N ARG A 10 -14.54 -25.31 27.06
CA ARG A 10 -13.41 -26.13 27.58
C ARG A 10 -12.18 -26.09 26.67
N LYS A 11 -12.37 -26.05 25.35
CA LYS A 11 -11.25 -25.98 24.38
C LYS A 11 -10.61 -24.59 24.34
N LEU A 12 -11.37 -23.51 24.59
CA LEU A 12 -10.81 -22.15 24.67
C LEU A 12 -10.05 -21.89 25.99
N VAL A 13 -10.49 -22.49 27.11
CA VAL A 13 -9.77 -22.39 28.40
C VAL A 13 -8.45 -23.19 28.38
N LEU A 14 -8.37 -24.28 27.60
CA LEU A 14 -7.16 -25.08 27.46
C LEU A 14 -6.13 -24.52 26.45
N ILE A 15 -6.48 -23.51 25.66
CA ILE A 15 -5.56 -22.89 24.69
C ILE A 15 -4.86 -21.65 25.26
N ASN A 16 -5.40 -21.03 26.31
CA ASN A 16 -4.86 -19.77 26.82
C ASN A 16 -3.82 -19.88 27.94
N ASN A 17 -3.46 -21.08 28.42
CA ASN A 17 -2.47 -21.23 29.49
C ASN A 17 -1.23 -22.07 29.16
N ASN A 18 -1.07 -22.59 27.93
CA ASN A 18 0.00 -23.58 27.65
C ASN A 18 0.99 -23.23 26.54
N CYS A 19 1.07 -21.97 26.09
CA CYS A 19 2.01 -21.61 25.01
C CYS A 19 3.27 -20.84 25.47
N CYS A 20 3.42 -20.45 26.75
CA CYS A 20 4.51 -19.55 27.14
C CYS A 20 5.41 -20.01 28.29
N ILE A 21 5.28 -21.24 28.79
CA ILE A 21 6.26 -21.79 29.73
C ILE A 21 6.81 -23.07 29.11
N MET A 22 7.85 -22.93 28.28
CA MET A 22 8.69 -24.08 27.98
C MET A 22 9.20 -24.63 29.31
N ASN A 23 8.89 -25.89 29.60
CA ASN A 23 9.32 -26.58 30.81
C ASN A 23 10.82 -26.33 31.05
N PRO A 24 11.23 -25.92 32.26
CA PRO A 24 12.63 -25.64 32.58
C PRO A 24 13.53 -26.87 32.31
N GLU A 25 13.01 -28.08 32.47
CA GLU A 25 13.68 -29.35 32.15
C GLU A 25 14.04 -29.47 30.65
N ILE A 26 13.18 -29.01 29.73
CA ILE A 26 13.44 -29.07 28.28
C ILE A 26 14.51 -28.05 27.87
N ARG A 27 14.54 -26.86 28.50
CA ARG A 27 15.64 -25.89 28.29
C ARG A 27 16.97 -26.48 28.77
N ASN A 28 16.97 -27.13 29.93
CA ASN A 28 18.17 -27.76 30.50
C ASN A 28 18.71 -28.90 29.62
N GLU A 29 17.86 -29.76 29.04
CA GLU A 29 18.32 -30.82 28.13
C GLU A 29 18.95 -30.28 26.83
N VAL A 30 18.38 -29.22 26.27
CA VAL A 30 18.91 -28.61 25.04
C VAL A 30 20.26 -27.96 25.30
N GLU A 31 20.42 -27.29 26.44
CA GLU A 31 21.70 -26.71 26.87
C GLU A 31 22.75 -27.78 27.17
N LEU A 32 22.38 -28.86 27.87
CA LEU A 32 23.27 -30.00 28.12
C LEU A 32 23.71 -30.71 26.84
N LYS A 33 22.80 -30.88 25.85
CA LYS A 33 23.15 -31.43 24.53
C LYS A 33 24.10 -30.51 23.76
N LYS A 34 23.97 -29.19 23.94
CA LYS A 34 24.87 -28.20 23.35
C LYS A 34 26.26 -28.26 23.98
N GLN A 35 26.36 -28.34 25.31
CA GLN A 35 27.61 -28.50 26.05
C GLN A 35 28.35 -29.78 25.62
N ARG A 36 27.65 -30.93 25.56
CA ARG A 36 28.26 -32.19 25.09
C ARG A 36 28.80 -32.10 23.66
N ARG A 37 28.11 -31.40 22.75
CA ARG A 37 28.59 -31.18 21.37
C ARG A 37 29.82 -30.26 21.34
N GLU A 38 29.87 -29.25 22.20
CA GLU A 38 31.04 -28.36 22.34
C GLU A 38 32.25 -29.13 22.89
N GLU A 39 32.06 -29.97 23.91
CA GLU A 39 33.08 -30.86 24.48
C GLU A 39 33.61 -31.87 23.47
N GLN A 40 32.72 -32.57 22.76
CA GLN A 40 33.11 -33.52 21.70
C GLN A 40 33.98 -32.84 20.64
N ARG A 41 33.64 -31.61 20.27
CA ARG A 41 34.40 -30.84 19.28
C ARG A 41 35.76 -30.37 19.82
N ILE A 42 35.82 -29.98 21.08
CA ILE A 42 37.09 -29.66 21.76
C ILE A 42 38.00 -30.88 21.75
N ASP A 43 37.47 -32.05 22.05
CA ASP A 43 38.23 -33.30 22.08
C ASP A 43 38.69 -33.73 20.70
N GLU A 44 37.89 -33.53 19.65
CA GLU A 44 38.30 -33.73 18.25
C GLU A 44 39.44 -32.79 17.84
N LEU A 45 39.36 -31.51 18.21
CA LEU A 45 40.40 -30.52 17.88
C LEU A 45 41.70 -30.77 18.66
N LYS A 46 41.60 -31.22 19.93
CA LYS A 46 42.75 -31.66 20.73
C LYS A 46 43.40 -32.92 20.14
N LYS A 47 42.60 -33.89 19.69
CA LYS A 47 43.09 -35.09 18.99
C LYS A 47 43.76 -34.74 17.66
N ALA A 48 43.31 -33.69 16.99
CA ALA A 48 43.94 -33.16 15.79
C ALA A 48 45.22 -32.34 16.05
N GLY A 49 45.68 -32.24 17.31
CA GLY A 49 46.95 -31.60 17.68
C GLY A 49 46.93 -30.06 17.63
N LYS A 50 45.75 -29.44 17.60
CA LYS A 50 45.62 -27.97 17.55
C LYS A 50 46.03 -27.33 18.86
N SER A 51 46.64 -26.14 18.77
CA SER A 51 47.04 -25.38 19.95
C SER A 51 45.80 -24.91 20.73
N LYS A 52 45.96 -24.62 22.02
CA LYS A 52 44.84 -24.14 22.85
C LYS A 52 44.19 -22.88 22.27
N GLU A 53 44.97 -22.00 21.68
CA GLU A 53 44.52 -20.74 21.06
C GLU A 53 43.67 -20.99 19.80
N GLU A 54 44.05 -21.95 18.97
CA GLU A 54 43.28 -22.34 17.77
C GLU A 54 41.93 -23.00 18.11
N ILE A 55 41.88 -23.75 19.22
CA ILE A 55 40.64 -24.35 19.72
C ILE A 55 39.70 -23.24 20.21
N GLU A 56 40.24 -22.25 20.93
CA GLU A 56 39.47 -21.12 21.45
C GLU A 56 38.94 -20.22 20.33
N GLU A 57 39.73 -19.99 19.27
CA GLU A 57 39.29 -19.26 18.07
C GLU A 57 38.20 -20.02 17.29
N ALA A 58 38.34 -21.34 17.15
CA ALA A 58 37.32 -22.16 16.48
C ALA A 58 35.99 -22.19 17.24
N LEU A 59 36.05 -22.19 18.59
CA LEU A 59 34.88 -22.08 19.46
C LEU A 59 34.27 -20.68 19.43
N SER A 60 35.07 -19.62 19.41
CA SER A 60 34.58 -18.23 19.36
C SER A 60 33.87 -17.93 18.02
N LYS A 61 34.39 -18.49 16.92
CA LYS A 61 33.75 -18.44 15.59
C LYS A 61 32.37 -19.12 15.57
N TYR A 62 32.17 -20.17 16.37
CA TYR A 62 30.91 -20.90 16.50
C TYR A 62 29.95 -20.34 17.57
N LYS A 63 30.47 -19.73 18.63
CA LYS A 63 29.65 -19.07 19.66
C LYS A 63 28.93 -17.83 19.13
N GLY A 64 29.35 -17.33 17.96
CA GLY A 64 28.81 -16.12 17.37
C GLY A 64 29.24 -14.91 18.20
N LYS A 65 29.37 -13.74 17.56
CA LYS A 65 29.63 -12.50 18.31
C LYS A 65 28.55 -12.34 19.38
N GLU A 66 28.93 -12.33 20.65
CA GLU A 66 28.03 -12.02 21.76
C GLU A 66 27.41 -10.65 21.45
N LYS A 67 26.13 -10.64 21.09
CA LYS A 67 25.41 -9.39 20.87
C LYS A 67 25.21 -8.80 22.25
N GLU A 68 25.82 -7.65 22.51
CA GLU A 68 25.54 -6.86 23.70
C GLU A 68 24.03 -6.80 23.92
N LYS A 69 23.60 -7.12 25.14
CA LYS A 69 22.18 -7.15 25.51
C LYS A 69 21.66 -5.72 25.49
N LYS A 70 21.18 -5.26 24.34
CA LYS A 70 20.54 -3.95 24.20
C LYS A 70 19.32 -3.92 25.11
N GLU A 71 19.23 -2.89 25.95
CA GLU A 71 18.07 -2.66 26.82
C GLU A 71 16.80 -2.55 25.97
N VAL A 72 15.72 -3.18 26.45
CA VAL A 72 14.43 -3.18 25.74
C VAL A 72 13.75 -1.84 25.99
N ILE A 73 13.98 -0.88 25.09
CA ILE A 73 13.30 0.41 25.11
C ILE A 73 11.88 0.22 24.55
N VAL A 74 10.87 0.52 25.39
CA VAL A 74 9.47 0.57 24.97
C VAL A 74 9.23 1.91 24.26
N CYS A 75 8.73 1.87 23.02
CA CYS A 75 8.39 3.07 22.27
C CYS A 75 7.01 3.56 22.72
N HIS A 76 6.90 4.81 23.17
CA HIS A 76 5.62 5.43 23.55
C HIS A 76 5.10 6.40 22.47
N THR A 77 6.01 7.04 21.74
CA THR A 77 5.70 8.00 20.67
C THR A 77 6.08 7.46 19.30
N VAL A 78 5.45 7.96 18.22
CA VAL A 78 5.83 7.64 16.82
C VAL A 78 7.29 7.97 16.55
N GLN A 79 7.77 9.07 17.12
CA GLN A 79 9.17 9.50 17.04
C GLN A 79 10.12 8.48 17.67
N ASP A 80 9.74 7.86 18.79
CA ASP A 80 10.54 6.82 19.44
C ASP A 80 10.66 5.56 18.56
N GLU A 81 9.58 5.21 17.85
CA GLU A 81 9.58 4.09 16.91
C GLU A 81 10.49 4.38 15.71
N GLN A 82 10.43 5.60 15.17
CA GLN A 82 11.30 6.04 14.08
C GLN A 82 12.78 6.07 14.52
N LYS A 83 13.06 6.65 15.69
CA LYS A 83 14.41 6.68 16.29
C LYS A 83 14.95 5.26 16.45
N ARG A 84 14.16 4.33 16.99
CA ARG A 84 14.56 2.92 17.13
C ARG A 84 14.85 2.24 15.79
N LYS A 85 14.07 2.53 14.74
CA LYS A 85 14.31 2.01 13.38
C LYS A 85 15.58 2.61 12.78
N LEU A 86 15.83 3.91 13.01
CA LEU A 86 17.01 4.62 12.54
C LEU A 86 18.28 4.12 13.24
N ASP A 87 18.26 3.97 14.57
CA ASP A 87 19.37 3.42 15.35
C ASP A 87 19.73 2.00 14.90
N ARG A 88 18.72 1.19 14.53
CA ARG A 88 18.93 -0.15 13.96
C ARG A 88 19.58 -0.09 12.57
N LEU A 89 19.21 0.89 11.75
CA LEU A 89 19.76 1.08 10.41
C LEU A 89 21.21 1.57 10.48
N MET A 90 21.47 2.57 11.33
CA MET A 90 22.79 3.17 11.56
C MET A 90 23.75 2.24 12.32
N SER A 91 23.24 1.22 13.02
CA SER A 91 24.09 0.19 13.65
C SER A 91 25.00 -0.54 12.65
N ASN A 92 24.62 -0.61 11.37
CA ASN A 92 25.45 -1.21 10.31
C ASN A 92 25.29 -0.43 8.99
N PRO A 93 25.99 0.70 8.81
CA PRO A 93 25.79 1.57 7.64
C PRO A 93 26.24 0.92 6.32
N ASN A 94 27.16 -0.04 6.37
CA ASN A 94 27.67 -0.74 5.20
C ASN A 94 26.72 -1.83 4.67
N LYS A 95 25.62 -2.15 5.38
CA LYS A 95 24.67 -3.18 4.98
C LYS A 95 23.58 -2.55 4.10
N GLU A 96 23.46 -3.05 2.88
CA GLU A 96 22.38 -2.64 1.97
C GLU A 96 21.00 -2.84 2.60
N VAL A 97 20.15 -1.82 2.46
CA VAL A 97 18.80 -1.80 3.01
C VAL A 97 17.85 -2.48 2.03
N TYR A 98 17.11 -3.48 2.50
CA TYR A 98 16.07 -4.11 1.69
C TYR A 98 14.84 -3.20 1.61
N ILE A 99 14.60 -2.62 0.43
CA ILE A 99 13.35 -1.94 0.11
C ILE A 99 12.41 -2.97 -0.50
N PRO A 100 11.22 -3.22 0.09
CA PRO A 100 10.30 -4.20 -0.45
C PRO A 100 9.78 -3.75 -1.82
N GLN A 101 9.92 -4.62 -2.81
CA GLN A 101 9.25 -4.44 -4.10
C GLN A 101 7.73 -4.53 -3.94
N GLN A 102 6.99 -3.97 -4.90
CA GLN A 102 5.53 -4.06 -4.92
C GLN A 102 5.08 -5.52 -4.84
N ARG A 103 4.08 -5.79 -4.00
CA ARG A 103 3.56 -7.14 -3.80
C ARG A 103 2.88 -7.60 -5.08
N LYS A 104 3.37 -8.68 -5.69
CA LYS A 104 2.73 -9.29 -6.85
C LYS A 104 1.34 -9.78 -6.47
N GLU A 105 0.34 -9.41 -7.27
CA GLU A 105 -1.02 -9.91 -7.11
C GLU A 105 -1.06 -11.44 -7.25
N TRP A 106 -1.91 -12.09 -6.46
CA TRP A 106 -2.07 -13.53 -6.56
C TRP A 106 -2.74 -13.86 -7.90
N LYS A 107 -2.11 -14.75 -8.68
CA LYS A 107 -2.67 -15.27 -9.93
C LYS A 107 -2.86 -16.79 -9.84
N PRO A 108 -3.90 -17.36 -10.48
CA PRO A 108 -3.99 -18.80 -10.64
C PRO A 108 -2.74 -19.31 -11.39
N ARG A 109 -2.32 -20.54 -11.05
CA ARG A 109 -1.19 -21.16 -11.73
C ARG A 109 -1.62 -21.58 -13.14
N ASP A 110 -0.75 -21.36 -14.10
CA ASP A 110 -0.95 -21.80 -15.47
C ASP A 110 -1.10 -23.34 -15.49
N PRO A 111 -2.01 -23.88 -16.32
CA PRO A 111 -2.21 -25.32 -16.43
C PRO A 111 -0.93 -26.00 -16.91
N ALA A 112 -0.68 -27.22 -16.44
CA ALA A 112 0.45 -28.01 -16.92
C ALA A 112 0.22 -28.40 -18.38
N GLU A 113 1.26 -28.26 -19.20
CA GLU A 113 1.18 -28.52 -20.64
C GLU A 113 0.93 -30.00 -20.96
N PHE A 114 1.64 -30.90 -20.27
CA PHE A 114 1.48 -32.35 -20.42
C PHE A 114 1.16 -33.03 -19.10
N VAL A 115 0.09 -33.82 -19.09
CA VAL A 115 -0.25 -34.70 -17.98
C VAL A 115 0.31 -36.09 -18.30
N ARG A 116 1.28 -36.55 -17.50
CA ARG A 116 2.00 -37.82 -17.75
C ARG A 116 1.25 -39.07 -17.31
N HIS A 117 0.33 -38.96 -16.36
CA HIS A 117 -0.36 -40.07 -15.71
C HIS A 117 -1.83 -40.19 -16.16
N VAL A 118 -2.09 -40.00 -17.45
CA VAL A 118 -3.43 -40.20 -18.02
C VAL A 118 -3.63 -41.69 -18.23
N MET A 119 -4.59 -42.28 -17.51
CA MET A 119 -5.02 -43.66 -17.72
C MET A 119 -5.98 -43.73 -18.93
N GLY A 120 -6.06 -44.90 -19.59
CA GLY A 120 -6.86 -45.06 -20.81
C GLY A 120 -8.34 -44.70 -20.64
N SER A 121 -8.98 -44.25 -21.73
CA SER A 121 -10.35 -43.70 -21.68
C SER A 121 -11.43 -44.68 -21.26
N SER A 122 -11.20 -45.98 -21.45
CA SER A 122 -12.11 -47.06 -21.02
C SER A 122 -11.74 -47.66 -19.66
N ALA A 123 -10.71 -47.16 -19.00
CA ALA A 123 -10.32 -47.64 -17.69
C ALA A 123 -11.33 -47.21 -16.61
N GLY A 124 -11.58 -48.07 -15.62
CA GLY A 124 -12.50 -47.78 -14.53
C GLY A 124 -11.99 -46.69 -13.56
N ALA A 125 -12.87 -46.24 -12.66
CA ALA A 125 -12.52 -45.25 -11.65
C ALA A 125 -11.48 -45.81 -10.64
N GLY A 126 -10.27 -45.27 -10.66
CA GLY A 126 -9.21 -45.60 -9.70
C GLY A 126 -9.43 -44.94 -8.33
N SER A 127 -8.76 -45.45 -7.29
CA SER A 127 -8.86 -44.93 -5.92
C SER A 127 -8.37 -43.47 -5.77
N GLY A 128 -7.47 -43.02 -6.65
CA GLY A 128 -6.93 -41.66 -6.65
C GLY A 128 -7.76 -40.64 -7.43
N GLU A 129 -8.71 -41.09 -8.26
CA GLU A 129 -9.42 -40.22 -9.22
C GLU A 129 -10.28 -39.16 -8.51
N PHE A 130 -10.87 -39.52 -7.37
CA PHE A 130 -11.62 -38.57 -6.54
C PHE A 130 -10.76 -37.38 -6.06
N HIS A 131 -9.52 -37.64 -5.65
CA HIS A 131 -8.61 -36.58 -5.20
C HIS A 131 -8.11 -35.72 -6.36
N VAL A 132 -7.92 -36.32 -7.54
CA VAL A 132 -7.60 -35.59 -8.77
C VAL A 132 -8.73 -34.61 -9.10
N TYR A 133 -9.98 -35.09 -9.20
CA TYR A 133 -11.16 -34.24 -9.45
C TYR A 133 -11.30 -33.13 -8.39
N ARG A 134 -11.20 -33.46 -7.10
CA ARG A 134 -11.30 -32.47 -6.01
C ARG A 134 -10.28 -31.34 -6.17
N ASN A 135 -9.04 -31.67 -6.52
CA ASN A 135 -7.96 -30.68 -6.66
C ASN A 135 -8.15 -29.84 -7.93
N ILE A 136 -8.57 -30.46 -9.05
CA ILE A 136 -8.87 -29.76 -10.30
C ILE A 136 -10.05 -28.81 -10.10
N ARG A 137 -11.16 -29.27 -9.50
CA ARG A 137 -12.34 -28.44 -9.21
C ARG A 137 -11.98 -27.24 -8.33
N LYS A 138 -11.20 -27.45 -7.26
CA LYS A 138 -10.73 -26.34 -6.40
C LYS A 138 -9.85 -25.35 -7.17
N ARG A 139 -8.99 -25.82 -8.08
CA ARG A 139 -8.16 -24.96 -8.91
C ARG A 139 -9.02 -24.14 -9.87
N GLU A 140 -10.01 -24.78 -10.48
CA GLU A 140 -10.90 -24.16 -11.45
C GLU A 140 -11.81 -23.12 -10.81
N LEU A 141 -12.46 -23.42 -9.69
CA LEU A 141 -13.28 -22.45 -8.96
C LEU A 141 -12.45 -21.22 -8.56
N LYS A 142 -11.23 -21.41 -8.04
CA LYS A 142 -10.33 -20.30 -7.72
C LYS A 142 -9.90 -19.49 -8.95
N ARG A 143 -9.80 -20.14 -10.11
CA ARG A 143 -9.49 -19.48 -11.38
C ARG A 143 -10.68 -18.64 -11.84
N GLN A 144 -11.90 -19.18 -11.76
CA GLN A 144 -13.14 -18.46 -12.08
C GLN A 144 -13.34 -17.25 -11.16
N GLU A 145 -13.23 -17.44 -9.84
CA GLU A 145 -13.30 -16.34 -8.87
C GLU A 145 -12.26 -15.24 -9.13
N TYR A 146 -11.06 -15.61 -9.61
CA TYR A 146 -10.03 -14.63 -9.96
C TYR A 146 -10.40 -13.84 -11.21
N MET A 147 -10.90 -14.51 -12.25
CA MET A 147 -11.35 -13.85 -13.47
C MET A 147 -12.49 -12.89 -13.18
N GLU A 148 -13.51 -13.33 -12.44
CA GLU A 148 -14.66 -12.49 -12.04
C GLU A 148 -14.22 -11.28 -11.22
N LYS A 149 -13.33 -11.46 -10.22
CA LYS A 149 -12.82 -10.32 -9.43
C LYS A 149 -12.00 -9.36 -10.26
N LYS A 150 -11.25 -9.86 -11.24
CA LYS A 150 -10.45 -9.05 -12.13
C LYS A 150 -11.34 -8.22 -13.06
N THR A 151 -12.33 -8.82 -13.70
CA THR A 151 -13.28 -8.10 -14.56
C THR A 151 -14.06 -7.05 -13.79
N MET A 152 -14.58 -7.39 -12.61
CA MET A 152 -15.29 -6.43 -11.75
C MET A 152 -14.39 -5.26 -11.33
N LYS A 153 -13.11 -5.51 -11.06
CA LYS A 153 -12.15 -4.44 -10.72
C LYS A 153 -11.87 -3.55 -11.93
N GLU A 154 -11.66 -4.15 -13.09
CA GLU A 154 -11.41 -3.42 -14.35
C GLU A 154 -12.60 -2.53 -14.72
N GLU A 155 -13.82 -3.05 -14.65
CA GLU A 155 -15.06 -2.28 -14.88
C GLU A 155 -15.18 -1.09 -13.92
N LEU A 156 -14.99 -1.30 -12.61
CA LEU A 156 -15.05 -0.22 -11.62
C LEU A 156 -13.94 0.82 -11.80
N ASP A 157 -12.73 0.39 -12.16
CA ASP A 157 -11.60 1.28 -12.41
C ASP A 157 -11.83 2.12 -13.68
N GLU A 158 -12.43 1.55 -14.73
CA GLU A 158 -12.83 2.25 -15.95
C GLU A 158 -13.94 3.28 -15.70
N GLU A 159 -14.99 2.90 -14.97
CA GLU A 159 -16.07 3.81 -14.56
C GLU A 159 -15.53 4.99 -13.73
N PHE A 160 -14.62 4.70 -12.80
CA PHE A 160 -14.00 5.72 -11.97
C PHE A 160 -13.14 6.68 -12.82
N GLN A 161 -12.34 6.16 -13.75
CA GLN A 161 -11.53 6.98 -14.65
C GLN A 161 -12.40 7.86 -15.54
N ALA A 162 -13.44 7.31 -16.17
CA ALA A 162 -14.38 8.06 -16.99
C ALA A 162 -15.06 9.18 -16.18
N LYS A 163 -15.47 8.91 -14.93
CA LYS A 163 -16.04 9.93 -14.04
C LYS A 163 -15.04 11.03 -13.69
N MET A 164 -13.79 10.67 -13.43
CA MET A 164 -12.72 11.63 -13.13
C MET A 164 -12.40 12.52 -14.34
N GLU A 165 -12.38 11.96 -15.55
CA GLU A 165 -12.16 12.71 -16.79
C GLU A 165 -13.31 13.66 -17.08
N ALA A 166 -14.56 13.19 -17.02
CA ALA A 166 -15.73 14.04 -17.19
C ALA A 166 -15.77 15.22 -16.19
N ASN A 167 -15.35 14.99 -14.94
CA ASN A 167 -15.26 16.06 -13.95
C ASN A 167 -14.15 17.06 -14.26
N LYS A 168 -12.99 16.59 -14.77
CA LYS A 168 -11.90 17.46 -15.21
C LYS A 168 -12.34 18.32 -16.40
N GLU A 169 -12.98 17.73 -17.40
CA GLU A 169 -13.48 18.44 -18.58
C GLU A 169 -14.50 19.52 -18.18
N LYS A 170 -15.50 19.19 -17.35
CA LYS A 170 -16.46 20.16 -16.83
C LYS A 170 -15.78 21.32 -16.08
N ALA A 171 -14.78 21.02 -15.26
CA ALA A 171 -14.00 22.03 -14.57
C ALA A 171 -13.21 22.91 -15.56
N GLU A 172 -12.56 22.31 -16.56
CA GLU A 172 -11.83 23.01 -17.61
C GLU A 172 -12.74 23.90 -18.45
N ASP A 173 -13.90 23.42 -18.88
CA ASP A 173 -14.87 24.20 -19.65
C ASP A 173 -15.38 25.42 -18.87
N SER A 174 -15.73 25.22 -17.60
CA SER A 174 -16.16 26.31 -16.73
C SER A 174 -15.04 27.35 -16.52
N THR A 175 -13.79 26.91 -16.35
CA THR A 175 -12.64 27.80 -16.18
C THR A 175 -12.26 28.49 -17.49
N ASN A 176 -12.36 27.83 -18.63
CA ASN A 176 -12.12 28.35 -19.97
C ASN A 176 -13.16 29.41 -20.35
N LYS A 177 -14.45 29.16 -20.10
CA LYS A 177 -15.53 30.15 -20.27
C LYS A 177 -15.26 31.41 -19.43
N LYS A 178 -14.91 31.25 -18.16
CA LYS A 178 -14.55 32.37 -17.26
C LYS A 178 -13.26 33.07 -17.69
N ARG A 179 -12.26 32.35 -18.20
CA ARG A 179 -10.99 32.90 -18.72
C ARG A 179 -11.23 33.71 -19.99
N ALA A 180 -12.01 33.20 -20.94
CA ALA A 180 -12.38 33.88 -22.17
C ALA A 180 -13.13 35.19 -21.87
N LYS A 181 -14.09 35.20 -20.93
CA LYS A 181 -14.80 36.43 -20.50
C LYS A 181 -13.82 37.47 -19.94
N ARG A 182 -12.86 37.05 -19.11
CA ARG A 182 -11.80 37.93 -18.56
C ARG A 182 -10.87 38.47 -19.65
N GLN A 183 -10.45 37.64 -20.60
CA GLN A 183 -9.60 38.06 -21.71
C GLN A 183 -10.30 39.05 -22.64
N ARG A 184 -11.57 38.81 -23.01
CA ARG A 184 -12.39 39.77 -23.78
C ARG A 184 -12.50 41.11 -23.05
N ARG A 185 -12.77 41.11 -21.74
CA ARG A 185 -12.77 42.34 -20.91
C ARG A 185 -11.40 43.04 -20.89
N LYS A 186 -10.30 42.29 -20.79
CA LYS A 186 -8.93 42.85 -20.82
C LYS A 186 -8.59 43.46 -22.17
N GLN A 187 -8.96 42.81 -23.27
CA GLN A 187 -8.76 43.33 -24.63
C GLN A 187 -9.57 44.61 -24.88
N LYS A 188 -10.86 44.64 -24.52
CA LYS A 188 -11.70 45.85 -24.62
C LYS A 188 -11.09 47.01 -23.82
N LYS A 189 -10.67 46.77 -22.57
CA LYS A 189 -9.99 47.80 -21.75
C LYS A 189 -8.66 48.26 -22.35
N ALA A 190 -7.87 47.36 -22.94
CA ALA A 190 -6.61 47.72 -23.59
C ALA A 190 -6.83 48.55 -24.87
N MET A 191 -7.84 48.20 -25.67
CA MET A 191 -8.25 48.97 -26.85
C MET A 191 -8.74 50.37 -26.46
N ALA A 192 -9.63 50.48 -25.47
CA ALA A 192 -10.10 51.77 -24.97
C ALA A 192 -8.98 52.65 -24.40
N LYS A 193 -7.96 52.06 -23.75
CA LYS A 193 -6.77 52.80 -23.32
C LYS A 193 -5.90 53.25 -24.49
N LYS A 194 -5.78 52.44 -25.56
CA LYS A 194 -5.03 52.81 -26.77
C LYS A 194 -5.74 53.92 -27.54
N SER A 195 -7.07 53.84 -27.71
CA SER A 195 -7.84 54.89 -28.38
C SER A 195 -7.78 56.21 -27.62
N LYS A 196 -7.94 56.18 -26.29
CA LYS A 196 -7.76 57.38 -25.45
C LYS A 196 -6.35 57.96 -25.51
N LYS A 197 -5.32 57.12 -25.67
CA LYS A 197 -3.94 57.58 -25.78
C LYS A 197 -3.63 58.14 -27.18
N SER A 198 -4.24 57.60 -28.24
CA SER A 198 -4.14 58.18 -29.58
C SER A 198 -4.98 59.46 -29.73
N GLU A 199 -6.12 59.57 -29.04
CA GLU A 199 -6.89 60.80 -28.95
C GLU A 199 -6.14 61.86 -28.12
N ALA A 200 -5.47 61.48 -27.03
CA ALA A 200 -4.61 62.40 -26.27
C ALA A 200 -3.38 62.89 -27.08
N ASP A 201 -2.76 62.03 -27.91
CA ASP A 201 -1.68 62.43 -28.84
C ASP A 201 -2.19 63.31 -30.01
N GLN A 202 -3.50 63.27 -30.33
CA GLN A 202 -4.12 64.14 -31.32
C GLN A 202 -4.70 65.44 -30.69
N GLN A 203 -5.09 65.41 -29.41
CA GLN A 203 -5.62 66.55 -28.66
C GLN A 203 -4.55 67.48 -28.06
N GLU A 204 -3.25 67.17 -28.11
CA GLU A 204 -2.22 68.21 -27.94
C GLU A 204 -2.13 69.18 -29.14
N LYS A 205 -2.87 68.90 -30.23
CA LYS A 205 -3.00 69.84 -31.36
C LYS A 205 -4.31 70.61 -31.43
N GLU A 206 -5.38 70.19 -30.76
CA GLU A 206 -6.68 70.85 -30.85
C GLU A 206 -7.39 70.89 -29.49
N GLN A 207 -7.36 72.07 -28.88
CA GLN A 207 -8.01 72.43 -27.63
C GLN A 207 -9.54 72.30 -27.69
N ALA A 208 -10.12 71.98 -26.53
CA ALA A 208 -11.42 72.43 -26.01
C ALA A 208 -12.71 71.77 -26.52
N ASP A 209 -13.53 71.42 -25.51
CA ASP A 209 -14.99 71.50 -25.45
C ASP A 209 -15.83 70.19 -25.50
N SER A 210 -16.83 70.17 -24.60
CA SER A 210 -18.07 69.37 -24.57
C SER A 210 -18.09 67.89 -24.08
N ASP A 211 -18.45 67.76 -22.80
CA ASP A 211 -19.59 67.06 -22.16
C ASP A 211 -20.19 65.70 -22.65
N GLU A 212 -20.63 64.98 -21.61
CA GLU A 212 -21.80 64.09 -21.45
C GLU A 212 -21.83 62.59 -21.88
N GLU A 213 -22.05 61.78 -20.83
CA GLU A 213 -22.71 60.46 -20.65
C GLU A 213 -23.17 59.60 -21.85
N LYS A 214 -22.90 58.28 -21.77
CA LYS A 214 -23.91 57.27 -22.16
C LYS A 214 -23.73 55.88 -21.52
N SER A 215 -24.85 55.43 -20.93
CA SER A 215 -25.21 54.11 -20.40
C SER A 215 -25.10 52.97 -21.43
N ASP A 216 -24.84 51.74 -20.96
CA ASP A 216 -25.41 50.54 -21.59
C ASP A 216 -25.53 49.39 -20.58
N GLN A 217 -26.78 48.97 -20.37
CA GLN A 217 -27.26 47.90 -19.48
C GLN A 217 -27.87 46.76 -20.35
N GLU A 218 -28.01 45.58 -19.74
CA GLU A 218 -28.66 44.34 -20.24
C GLU A 218 -27.71 43.33 -20.94
N SER A 219 -27.83 42.01 -20.77
CA SER A 219 -28.93 41.18 -20.26
C SER A 219 -28.41 39.99 -19.43
N GLU A 220 -29.18 39.64 -18.41
CA GLU A 220 -29.18 38.32 -17.74
C GLU A 220 -30.23 37.45 -18.45
N GLU A 221 -29.86 36.22 -18.80
CA GLU A 221 -30.82 35.15 -19.09
C GLU A 221 -30.57 34.03 -18.10
N GLU A 222 -31.63 33.76 -17.33
CA GLU A 222 -31.81 32.65 -16.41
C GLU A 222 -31.97 31.35 -17.20
N GLU A 223 -31.19 30.32 -16.88
CA GLU A 223 -31.58 28.91 -16.98
C GLU A 223 -30.62 28.10 -16.11
N GLU A 224 -30.92 27.96 -14.80
CA GLU A 224 -30.47 26.82 -13.98
C GLU A 224 -31.45 26.61 -12.80
N GLU A 225 -32.69 26.19 -13.10
CA GLU A 225 -33.55 25.50 -12.13
C GLU A 225 -33.82 24.07 -12.62
N ASN A 226 -32.88 23.16 -12.34
CA ASN A 226 -33.17 21.78 -11.92
C ASN A 226 -31.86 21.01 -11.73
N ASN A 227 -31.36 20.97 -10.50
CA ASN A 227 -30.60 19.83 -9.94
C ASN A 227 -30.45 20.08 -8.43
N LYS A 228 -31.53 19.86 -7.67
CA LYS A 228 -31.47 19.74 -6.20
C LYS A 228 -30.95 18.35 -5.85
N GLU A 229 -29.63 18.23 -5.69
CA GLU A 229 -28.99 17.11 -4.97
C GLU A 229 -29.16 17.37 -3.45
N PRO A 230 -29.46 16.35 -2.63
CA PRO A 230 -29.69 16.57 -1.20
C PRO A 230 -28.40 16.97 -0.48
N GLU A 231 -28.42 18.14 0.16
CA GLU A 231 -27.31 18.69 0.94
C GLU A 231 -27.00 17.77 2.14
N GLU A 232 -25.85 17.08 2.10
CA GLU A 232 -25.24 16.47 3.28
C GLU A 232 -24.66 17.57 4.19
N PRO A 233 -24.76 17.44 5.53
CA PRO A 233 -24.35 18.48 6.46
C PRO A 233 -22.84 18.72 6.42
N HIS A 234 -22.46 19.93 6.02
CA HIS A 234 -21.08 20.44 5.97
C HIS A 234 -20.40 20.37 7.35
N PHE A 235 -19.48 19.44 7.53
CA PHE A 235 -18.64 19.31 8.72
C PHE A 235 -17.62 20.46 8.78
N ILE A 236 -17.85 21.41 9.69
CA ILE A 236 -16.91 22.51 9.99
C ILE A 236 -15.80 21.93 10.87
N ILE A 237 -14.61 21.71 10.30
CA ILE A 237 -13.41 21.43 11.09
C ILE A 237 -13.02 22.73 11.79
N GLY A 238 -13.25 22.75 13.10
CA GLY A 238 -12.94 23.87 13.99
C GLY A 238 -11.51 24.37 13.83
N GLY A 239 -11.40 25.67 13.57
CA GLY A 239 -10.16 26.41 13.63
C GLY A 239 -9.98 27.08 14.99
N LYS A 240 -8.86 26.75 15.62
CA LYS A 240 -8.26 27.27 16.87
C LYS A 240 -8.86 26.79 18.19
#